data_AF-A0A7W9J9F0-F1
#
_entry.id   AF-A0A7W9J9F0-F1
#
_cell.length_a   1.000
_cell.length_b   1.000
_cell.length_c   1.000
_cell.angle_alpha   90.00
_cell.angle_beta   90.00
_cell.angle_gamma   90.00
#
_symmetry.space_group_name_H-M   'P 1'
#
loop_
_entity.id
_entity.type
_entity.pdbx_description
1 polymer ?
#
loop_
_entity_poly.entity_id
_entity_poly.type
_entity_poly.pdbx_seq_one_letter_code
_entity_poly.pdbx_strand_id
1 'polypeptide(L)'
;MGPQLFDVRLLDLGSGGGLGGRVSELRMVVVEAGDDRLVEDWREVHNAIIPTAPLSTDDVRERAGRNHLEVLYADDVAVGCSTVRPPEDSPAVTVIARVLPAYRQRGYGEQLYRRGLATAESLGATDVETIVLASNAEGLHFAQRHGFVEIDRYVLPGDTIPFVDLRLSSHSWLSVADAAHIDAVRADPGQYGDLLHLALEAIAYPVDEGVGGTATRARVVLHDDGSIEVSDDGRGTHVRFDDDGVPMVKPIMATRDLRFFGDPSAQLLPDGRPRNGMSVVVALSAWAIHTNHRTEGSWTRRYEYGVPRGPLVSLPAASTTGTTVHFRPDPELFAEKLTVDGLAKACEGFAPSIPIEITTA
;
A
#
# COMPACT_ATOMS: atom_id res chain seq x y z
N MET A 1 -28.78 -6.13 12.92
CA MET A 1 -27.36 -5.74 13.06
C MET A 1 -27.34 -4.22 13.17
N GLY A 2 -26.96 -3.66 14.31
CA GLY A 2 -26.85 -2.21 14.45
C GLY A 2 -25.66 -1.67 13.67
N PRO A 3 -25.66 -0.38 13.28
CA PRO A 3 -24.54 0.24 12.59
C PRO A 3 -23.29 0.18 13.49
N GLN A 4 -22.18 -0.35 12.98
CA GLN A 4 -20.91 -0.32 13.67
C GLN A 4 -20.38 1.12 13.70
N LEU A 5 -20.62 1.81 14.82
CA LEU A 5 -20.01 3.09 15.15
C LEU A 5 -18.54 2.85 15.51
N PHE A 6 -17.63 3.59 14.86
CA PHE A 6 -16.22 3.64 15.24
C PHE A 6 -15.88 5.09 15.54
N ASP A 7 -15.72 5.41 16.83
CA ASP A 7 -15.24 6.71 17.29
C ASP A 7 -13.73 6.79 17.09
N VAL A 8 -13.29 7.54 16.08
CA VAL A 8 -11.89 7.93 15.93
C VAL A 8 -11.76 9.40 16.31
N ARG A 9 -10.98 9.71 17.35
CA ARG A 9 -10.69 11.08 17.76
C ARG A 9 -9.50 11.61 16.97
N LEU A 10 -9.69 12.67 16.17
CA LEU A 10 -8.62 13.41 15.51
C LEU A 10 -8.46 14.79 16.18
N LEU A 11 -7.22 15.17 16.47
CA LEU A 11 -6.88 16.50 16.99
C LEU A 11 -6.89 17.49 15.81
N ASP A 12 -7.81 18.46 15.82
CA ASP A 12 -7.76 19.60 14.89
C ASP A 12 -6.68 20.57 15.39
N LEU A 13 -5.49 20.51 14.79
CA LEU A 13 -4.44 21.50 14.99
C LEU A 13 -4.73 22.68 14.07
N GLY A 14 -5.66 23.53 14.50
CA GLY A 14 -5.97 24.78 13.82
C GLY A 14 -4.70 25.61 13.56
N SER A 15 -4.67 26.28 12.41
CA SER A 15 -3.61 27.21 11.99
C SER A 15 -3.60 28.47 12.88
N GLY A 16 -3.03 28.33 14.07
CA GLY A 16 -2.86 29.42 15.02
C GLY A 16 -2.30 28.88 16.32
N GLY A 17 -1.05 29.22 16.63
CA GLY A 17 -0.37 28.82 17.86
C GLY A 17 -1.19 29.18 19.10
N GLY A 18 -1.84 28.17 19.67
CA GLY A 18 -2.63 28.25 20.88
C GLY A 18 -2.95 26.84 21.37
N LEU A 19 -2.47 26.50 22.56
CA LEU A 19 -2.76 25.24 23.25
C LEU A 19 -4.27 25.17 23.54
N GLY A 20 -5.04 24.59 22.62
CA GLY A 20 -6.49 24.45 22.73
C GLY A 20 -7.17 23.96 21.43
N GLY A 21 -6.65 22.89 20.81
CA GLY A 21 -7.31 22.27 19.65
C GLY A 21 -8.63 21.61 20.07
N ARG A 22 -9.74 21.97 19.42
CA ARG A 22 -11.04 21.33 19.63
C ARG A 22 -10.99 19.96 18.93
N VAL A 23 -11.16 18.88 19.68
CA VAL A 23 -11.28 17.54 19.10
C VAL A 23 -12.70 17.40 18.58
N SER A 24 -12.88 17.37 17.26
CA SER A 24 -14.18 17.04 16.66
C SER A 24 -14.43 15.54 16.76
N GLU A 25 -15.67 15.17 17.04
CA GLU A 25 -16.11 13.78 17.03
C GLU A 25 -16.29 13.34 15.57
N LEU A 26 -15.54 12.34 15.11
CA LEU A 26 -15.68 11.84 13.74
C LEU A 26 -16.57 10.62 13.71
N ARG A 27 -17.58 10.68 12.85
CA ARG A 27 -18.53 9.58 12.64
C ARG A 27 -18.68 9.29 11.16
N MET A 28 -18.45 8.03 10.77
CA MET A 28 -18.76 7.54 9.43
C MET A 28 -20.00 6.68 9.46
N VAL A 29 -20.97 6.98 8.59
CA VAL A 29 -22.26 6.30 8.55
C VAL A 29 -22.52 5.76 7.15
N VAL A 30 -22.89 4.49 7.07
CA VAL A 30 -23.29 3.83 5.81
C VAL A 30 -24.61 4.41 5.33
N VAL A 31 -24.69 4.75 4.04
CA VAL A 31 -25.89 5.29 3.40
C VAL A 31 -26.78 4.13 2.96
N GLU A 32 -27.84 3.90 3.72
CA GLU A 32 -28.91 2.98 3.32
C GLU A 32 -29.83 3.67 2.30
N ALA A 33 -30.23 2.96 1.24
CA ALA A 33 -31.06 3.54 0.16
C ALA A 33 -32.42 4.09 0.65
N GLY A 34 -32.91 3.64 1.80
CA GLY A 34 -34.15 4.12 2.44
C GLY A 34 -33.97 5.28 3.42
N ASP A 35 -32.74 5.74 3.69
CA ASP A 35 -32.47 6.85 4.61
C ASP A 35 -32.32 8.16 3.82
N ASP A 36 -33.41 8.91 3.71
CA ASP A 36 -33.48 10.17 2.96
C ASP A 36 -32.43 11.19 3.40
N ARG A 37 -32.09 11.22 4.70
CA ARG A 37 -31.10 12.18 5.22
C ARG A 37 -29.70 11.81 4.77
N LEU A 38 -29.32 10.54 4.90
CA LEU A 38 -27.99 10.08 4.49
C LEU A 38 -27.81 10.14 2.97
N VAL A 39 -28.88 9.84 2.21
CA VAL A 39 -28.91 9.99 0.75
C VAL A 39 -28.65 11.45 0.36
N GLU A 40 -29.33 12.39 1.02
CA GLU A 40 -29.15 13.81 0.74
C GLU A 40 -27.76 14.32 1.15
N ASP A 41 -27.29 13.99 2.36
CA ASP A 41 -25.96 14.40 2.84
C ASP A 41 -24.84 13.87 1.92
N TRP A 42 -24.95 12.63 1.45
CA TRP A 42 -23.99 12.05 0.50
C TRP A 42 -24.03 12.77 -0.86
N ARG A 43 -25.25 13.05 -1.36
CA ARG A 43 -25.50 13.75 -2.62
C ARG A 43 -24.92 15.16 -2.62
N GLU A 44 -25.13 15.91 -1.54
CA GLU A 44 -24.62 17.27 -1.39
C GLU A 44 -23.09 17.30 -1.46
N VAL A 45 -22.41 16.42 -0.71
CA VAL A 45 -20.95 16.31 -0.76
C VAL A 45 -20.48 15.90 -2.16
N HIS A 46 -21.13 14.92 -2.80
CA HIS A 46 -20.79 14.47 -4.15
C HIS A 46 -20.89 15.60 -5.16
N ASN A 47 -22.03 16.27 -5.21
CA ASN A 47 -22.33 17.32 -6.21
C ASN A 47 -21.49 18.57 -5.99
N ALA A 48 -21.09 18.88 -4.75
CA ALA A 48 -20.16 19.96 -4.46
C ALA A 48 -18.75 19.69 -5.03
N ILE A 49 -18.32 18.43 -5.09
CA ILE A 49 -17.01 18.03 -5.59
C ILE A 49 -17.02 17.75 -7.10
N ILE A 50 -18.15 17.27 -7.63
CA ILE A 50 -18.34 16.93 -9.04
C ILE A 50 -19.52 17.75 -9.58
N PRO A 51 -19.36 19.08 -9.73
CA PRO A 51 -20.46 19.95 -10.14
C PRO A 51 -20.89 19.75 -11.60
N THR A 52 -20.05 19.11 -12.42
CA THR A 52 -20.31 18.89 -13.85
C THR A 52 -21.13 17.64 -14.15
N ALA A 53 -21.30 16.76 -13.17
CA ALA A 53 -22.12 15.55 -13.28
C ALA A 53 -22.98 15.35 -12.01
N PRO A 54 -23.92 16.28 -11.73
CA PRO A 54 -24.71 16.25 -10.52
C PRO A 54 -25.68 15.07 -10.51
N LEU A 55 -25.91 14.52 -9.32
CA LEU A 55 -26.84 13.42 -9.09
C LEU A 55 -28.12 13.91 -8.42
N SER A 56 -29.23 13.28 -8.78
CA SER A 56 -30.49 13.32 -8.05
C SER A 56 -30.43 12.39 -6.83
N THR A 57 -31.40 12.52 -5.92
CA THR A 57 -31.55 11.58 -4.80
C THR A 57 -31.82 10.16 -5.28
N ASP A 58 -32.56 10.00 -6.38
CA ASP A 58 -32.88 8.67 -6.93
C ASP A 58 -31.64 7.99 -7.50
N ASP A 59 -30.75 8.74 -8.15
CA ASP A 59 -29.44 8.22 -8.59
C ASP A 59 -28.59 7.73 -7.41
N VAL A 60 -28.64 8.46 -6.28
CA VAL A 60 -27.89 8.08 -5.06
C VAL A 60 -28.50 6.84 -4.41
N ARG A 61 -29.83 6.71 -4.36
CA ARG A 61 -30.50 5.49 -3.89
C ARG A 61 -30.14 4.27 -4.72
N GLU A 62 -30.15 4.42 -6.05
CA GLU A 62 -29.71 3.35 -6.95
C GLU A 62 -28.25 2.96 -6.66
N ARG A 63 -27.36 3.95 -6.49
CA ARG A 63 -25.96 3.70 -6.15
C ARG A 63 -25.77 3.04 -4.80
N ALA A 64 -26.55 3.39 -3.78
CA ALA A 64 -26.52 2.76 -2.47
C ALA A 64 -26.96 1.28 -2.53
N GLY A 65 -27.82 0.92 -3.49
CA GLY A 65 -28.24 -0.47 -3.71
C GLY A 65 -27.17 -1.38 -4.31
N ARG A 66 -26.15 -0.82 -4.99
CA ARG A 66 -25.09 -1.59 -5.67
C ARG A 66 -23.67 -1.31 -5.18
N ASN A 67 -23.47 -0.26 -4.39
CA ASN A 67 -22.17 0.15 -3.85
C ASN A 67 -22.26 0.35 -2.34
N HIS A 68 -21.12 0.27 -1.67
CA HIS A 68 -21.01 0.72 -0.28
C HIS A 68 -20.75 2.22 -0.26
N LEU A 69 -21.72 3.00 0.23
CA LEU A 69 -21.64 4.46 0.34
C LEU A 69 -21.54 4.86 1.81
N GLU A 70 -20.70 5.84 2.14
CA GLU A 70 -20.65 6.39 3.49
C GLU A 70 -20.58 7.92 3.48
N VAL A 71 -21.11 8.53 4.53
CA VAL A 71 -20.93 9.95 4.85
C VAL A 71 -20.04 10.07 6.07
N LEU A 72 -19.03 10.94 6.00
CA LEU A 72 -18.21 11.34 7.14
C LEU A 72 -18.77 12.63 7.72
N TYR A 73 -19.09 12.60 9.00
CA TYR A 73 -19.42 13.74 9.82
C TYR A 73 -18.24 14.11 10.71
N ALA A 74 -17.98 15.41 10.81
CA ALA A 74 -17.24 16.00 11.91
C ALA A 74 -18.25 16.74 12.79
N ASP A 75 -18.40 16.24 14.02
CA ASP A 75 -19.54 16.54 14.89
C ASP A 75 -20.85 16.20 14.14
N ASP A 76 -21.72 17.17 13.88
CA ASP A 76 -22.99 16.97 13.15
C ASP A 76 -22.95 17.46 11.69
N VAL A 77 -21.77 17.85 11.20
CA VAL A 77 -21.64 18.42 9.84
C VAL A 77 -21.08 17.38 8.89
N ALA A 78 -21.77 17.11 7.78
CA ALA A 78 -21.25 16.28 6.69
C ALA A 78 -20.03 16.98 6.05
N VAL A 79 -18.84 16.41 6.22
CA VAL A 79 -17.58 16.99 5.73
C VAL A 79 -16.99 16.22 4.55
N GLY A 80 -17.45 14.98 4.33
CA GLY A 80 -16.96 14.12 3.27
C GLY A 80 -17.86 12.93 3.01
N CYS A 81 -17.58 12.21 1.94
CA CYS A 81 -18.27 10.97 1.58
C CYS A 81 -17.34 10.00 0.86
N SER A 82 -17.67 8.71 0.90
CA SER A 82 -16.97 7.67 0.15
C SER A 82 -17.91 6.84 -0.71
N THR A 83 -17.32 6.17 -1.69
CA THR A 83 -17.93 5.09 -2.47
C THR A 83 -16.93 3.96 -2.58
N VAL A 84 -17.34 2.74 -2.24
CA VAL A 84 -16.63 1.52 -2.61
C VAL A 84 -17.52 0.75 -3.58
N ARG A 85 -17.04 0.61 -4.83
CA ARG A 85 -17.72 -0.15 -5.87
C ARG A 85 -17.19 -1.58 -5.85
N PRO A 86 -18.02 -2.59 -5.61
CA PRO A 86 -17.59 -3.99 -5.68
C PRO A 86 -17.06 -4.33 -7.09
N PRO A 87 -16.27 -5.41 -7.23
CA PRO A 87 -15.79 -5.82 -8.53
C PRO A 87 -16.97 -6.29 -9.40
N GLU A 88 -17.12 -5.71 -10.59
CA GLU A 88 -18.10 -6.15 -11.60
C GLU A 88 -17.41 -7.05 -12.64
N ASP A 89 -16.69 -6.45 -13.59
CA ASP A 89 -16.05 -7.15 -14.72
C ASP A 89 -14.51 -7.27 -14.58
N SER A 90 -13.96 -6.79 -13.47
CA SER A 90 -12.53 -6.75 -13.14
C SER A 90 -12.36 -7.12 -11.67
N PRO A 91 -11.25 -7.73 -11.25
CA PRO A 91 -10.99 -7.97 -9.82
C PRO A 91 -10.66 -6.69 -9.04
N ALA A 92 -10.64 -5.53 -9.72
CA ALA A 92 -10.43 -4.23 -9.10
C ALA A 92 -11.68 -3.73 -8.34
N VAL A 93 -11.46 -3.28 -7.10
CA VAL A 93 -12.45 -2.54 -6.32
C VAL A 93 -12.17 -1.05 -6.43
N THR A 94 -13.16 -0.26 -6.84
CA THR A 94 -13.01 1.20 -6.89
C THR A 94 -13.31 1.82 -5.54
N VAL A 95 -12.33 2.46 -4.92
CA VAL A 95 -12.47 3.23 -3.67
C VAL A 95 -12.35 4.72 -3.98
N ILE A 96 -13.42 5.48 -3.74
CA ILE A 96 -13.46 6.92 -3.99
C ILE A 96 -13.72 7.65 -2.68
N ALA A 97 -12.81 8.52 -2.27
CA ALA A 97 -12.96 9.38 -1.09
C ALA A 97 -13.09 10.84 -1.52
N ARG A 98 -14.05 11.56 -0.94
CA ARG A 98 -14.31 12.98 -1.22
C ARG A 98 -14.41 13.75 0.08
N VAL A 99 -13.71 14.88 0.14
CA VAL A 99 -13.78 15.82 1.26
C VAL A 99 -14.07 17.20 0.70
N LEU A 100 -15.08 17.85 1.29
CA LEU A 100 -15.48 19.21 0.95
C LEU A 100 -14.28 20.17 1.08
N PRO A 101 -14.09 21.13 0.16
CA PRO A 101 -12.88 21.96 0.12
C PRO A 101 -12.55 22.67 1.44
N ALA A 102 -13.58 23.16 2.16
CA ALA A 102 -13.43 23.85 3.44
C ALA A 102 -12.87 22.97 4.59
N TYR A 103 -12.86 21.65 4.42
CA TYR A 103 -12.48 20.66 5.43
C TYR A 103 -11.26 19.81 5.04
N ARG A 104 -10.58 20.15 3.94
CA ARG A 104 -9.34 19.48 3.52
C ARG A 104 -8.18 19.80 4.45
N GLN A 105 -7.10 19.03 4.35
CA GLN A 105 -5.89 19.16 5.18
C GLN A 105 -6.13 18.95 6.69
N ARG A 106 -7.18 18.20 7.05
CA ARG A 106 -7.52 17.83 8.44
C ARG A 106 -7.51 16.33 8.71
N GLY A 107 -6.95 15.54 7.78
CA GLY A 107 -6.91 14.07 7.87
C GLY A 107 -8.21 13.35 7.52
N TYR A 108 -9.28 14.04 7.12
CA TYR A 108 -10.57 13.40 6.78
C TYR A 108 -10.50 12.49 5.54
N GLY A 109 -9.75 12.89 4.52
CA GLY A 109 -9.56 12.09 3.30
C GLY A 109 -8.83 10.78 3.60
N GLU A 110 -7.83 10.85 4.47
CA GLU A 110 -7.08 9.70 4.97
C GLU A 110 -7.98 8.70 5.69
N GLN A 111 -8.89 9.17 6.55
CA GLN A 111 -9.82 8.30 7.26
C GLN A 111 -10.81 7.62 6.31
N LEU A 112 -11.43 8.38 5.39
CA LEU A 112 -12.37 7.83 4.40
C LEU A 112 -11.68 6.79 3.51
N TYR A 113 -10.47 7.09 3.06
CA TYR A 113 -9.71 6.21 2.19
C TYR A 113 -9.28 4.92 2.91
N ARG A 114 -8.80 5.01 4.15
CA ARG A 114 -8.46 3.84 4.98
C ARG A 114 -9.63 2.89 5.17
N ARG A 115 -10.81 3.43 5.51
CA ARG A 115 -12.03 2.63 5.68
C ARG A 115 -12.51 2.01 4.36
N GLY A 116 -12.38 2.77 3.27
CA GLY A 116 -12.64 2.27 1.92
C GLY A 116 -11.73 1.10 1.54
N LEU A 117 -10.43 1.17 1.86
CA LEU A 117 -9.50 0.06 1.64
C LEU A 117 -9.85 -1.18 2.45
N ALA A 118 -10.15 -1.02 3.75
CA ALA A 118 -10.57 -2.16 4.58
C ALA A 118 -11.84 -2.83 4.04
N THR A 119 -12.76 -2.03 3.50
CA THR A 119 -13.95 -2.56 2.80
C THR A 119 -13.56 -3.30 1.53
N ALA A 120 -12.68 -2.73 0.70
CA ALA A 120 -12.18 -3.38 -0.51
C ALA A 120 -11.48 -4.72 -0.22
N GLU A 121 -10.66 -4.78 0.82
CA GLU A 121 -10.02 -6.01 1.30
C GLU A 121 -11.05 -7.08 1.69
N SER A 122 -12.11 -6.69 2.41
CA SER A 122 -13.19 -7.62 2.77
C SER A 122 -13.97 -8.16 1.57
N LEU A 123 -13.94 -7.44 0.44
CA LEU A 123 -14.53 -7.86 -0.84
C LEU A 123 -13.58 -8.71 -1.69
N GLY A 124 -12.38 -9.03 -1.18
CA GLY A 124 -11.39 -9.84 -1.89
C GLY A 124 -10.65 -9.08 -3.00
N ALA A 125 -10.60 -7.74 -2.93
CA ALA A 125 -9.93 -6.93 -3.95
C ALA A 125 -8.46 -7.32 -4.12
N THR A 126 -8.05 -7.68 -5.34
CA THR A 126 -6.63 -7.82 -5.73
C THR A 126 -6.06 -6.49 -6.20
N ASP A 127 -6.92 -5.64 -6.77
CA ASP A 127 -6.57 -4.32 -7.28
C ASP A 127 -7.46 -3.26 -6.65
N VAL A 128 -6.90 -2.07 -6.46
CA VAL A 128 -7.66 -0.91 -5.98
C VAL A 128 -7.57 0.21 -7.00
N GLU A 129 -8.72 0.73 -7.38
CA GLU A 129 -8.85 1.88 -8.27
C GLU A 129 -9.47 3.07 -7.55
N THR A 130 -9.27 4.26 -8.09
CA THR A 130 -9.97 5.47 -7.67
C THR A 130 -10.24 6.35 -8.88
N ILE A 131 -11.20 7.25 -8.74
CA ILE A 131 -11.64 8.15 -9.80
C ILE A 131 -11.66 9.56 -9.25
N VAL A 132 -10.94 10.46 -9.92
CA VAL A 132 -10.81 11.87 -9.53
C VAL A 132 -11.16 12.77 -10.71
N LEU A 133 -12.02 13.76 -10.48
CA LEU A 133 -12.26 14.81 -11.47
C LEU A 133 -10.99 15.68 -11.60
N ALA A 134 -10.48 15.90 -12.82
CA ALA A 134 -9.17 16.51 -13.03
C ALA A 134 -9.03 17.95 -12.50
N SER A 135 -10.15 18.66 -12.33
CA SER A 135 -10.17 19.98 -11.66
C SER A 135 -9.87 19.90 -10.16
N ASN A 136 -9.98 18.72 -9.54
CA ASN A 136 -9.64 18.49 -8.14
C ASN A 136 -8.14 18.13 -7.98
N ALA A 137 -7.27 19.14 -8.11
CA ALA A 137 -5.82 18.97 -8.02
C ALA A 137 -5.36 18.35 -6.68
N GLU A 138 -5.99 18.72 -5.56
CA GLU A 138 -5.68 18.12 -4.25
C GLU A 138 -6.03 16.63 -4.19
N GLY A 139 -7.16 16.22 -4.81
CA GLY A 139 -7.54 14.81 -4.91
C GLY A 139 -6.56 14.00 -5.77
N LEU A 140 -6.09 14.57 -6.89
CA LEU A 140 -5.07 13.93 -7.72
C LEU A 140 -3.75 13.79 -6.97
N HIS A 141 -3.33 14.84 -6.28
CA HIS A 141 -2.13 14.81 -5.46
C HIS A 141 -2.24 13.77 -4.33
N PHE A 142 -3.40 13.68 -3.68
CA PHE A 142 -3.68 12.65 -2.68
C PHE A 142 -3.53 11.23 -3.28
N ALA A 143 -4.14 10.96 -4.43
CA ALA A 143 -4.03 9.65 -5.09
C ALA A 143 -2.57 9.31 -5.45
N GLN A 144 -1.84 10.25 -6.07
CA GLN A 144 -0.43 10.06 -6.45
C GLN A 144 0.47 9.83 -5.22
N ARG A 145 0.24 10.59 -4.13
CA ARG A 145 0.92 10.41 -2.84
C ARG A 145 0.61 9.06 -2.18
N HIS A 146 -0.44 8.38 -2.60
CA HIS A 146 -0.77 7.01 -2.17
C HIS A 146 -0.31 5.93 -3.16
N GLY A 147 0.41 6.30 -4.23
CA GLY A 147 0.97 5.34 -5.18
C GLY A 147 0.01 4.92 -6.30
N PHE A 148 -1.11 5.62 -6.46
CA PHE A 148 -1.96 5.48 -7.63
C PHE A 148 -1.27 6.05 -8.88
N VAL A 149 -1.46 5.38 -10.00
CA VAL A 149 -0.98 5.79 -11.32
C VAL A 149 -2.19 5.90 -12.24
N GLU A 150 -2.24 6.95 -13.06
CA GLU A 150 -3.29 7.15 -14.06
C GLU A 150 -3.29 6.00 -15.07
N ILE A 151 -4.47 5.40 -15.27
CA ILE A 151 -4.70 4.31 -16.23
C ILE A 151 -5.61 4.73 -17.38
N ASP A 152 -6.49 5.70 -17.14
CA ASP A 152 -7.36 6.27 -18.17
C ASP A 152 -7.75 7.72 -17.85
N ARG A 153 -8.15 8.46 -18.89
CA ARG A 153 -8.64 9.82 -18.81
C ARG A 153 -9.73 10.06 -19.84
N TYR A 154 -10.93 10.37 -19.37
CA TYR A 154 -12.10 10.52 -20.24
C TYR A 154 -12.95 11.74 -19.85
N VAL A 155 -13.74 12.23 -20.80
CA VAL A 155 -14.67 13.36 -20.60
C VAL A 155 -16.09 12.84 -20.82
N LEU A 156 -17.01 13.16 -19.91
CA LEU A 156 -18.41 12.78 -20.09
C LEU A 156 -19.04 13.57 -21.26
N PRO A 157 -20.02 12.99 -21.97
CA PRO A 157 -20.70 13.69 -23.06
C PRO A 157 -21.27 15.04 -22.60
N GLY A 158 -20.85 16.13 -23.25
CA GLY A 158 -21.29 17.49 -22.94
C GLY A 158 -20.51 18.19 -21.82
N ASP A 159 -19.49 17.54 -21.25
CA ASP A 159 -18.58 18.13 -20.26
C ASP A 159 -17.26 18.59 -20.91
N THR A 160 -16.44 19.31 -20.16
CA THR A 160 -15.10 19.77 -20.53
C THR A 160 -14.03 19.38 -19.53
N ILE A 161 -14.41 18.96 -18.33
CA ILE A 161 -13.47 18.56 -17.28
C ILE A 161 -13.33 17.03 -17.30
N PRO A 162 -12.13 16.48 -17.52
CA PRO A 162 -11.96 15.04 -17.57
C PRO A 162 -12.04 14.41 -16.19
N PHE A 163 -12.55 13.18 -16.13
CA PHE A 163 -12.30 12.24 -15.07
C PHE A 163 -10.96 11.55 -15.33
N VAL A 164 -10.26 11.24 -14.24
CA VAL A 164 -8.99 10.51 -14.25
C VAL A 164 -9.19 9.26 -13.43
N ASP A 165 -9.05 8.11 -14.09
CA ASP A 165 -9.06 6.82 -13.44
C ASP A 165 -7.63 6.45 -13.08
N LEU A 166 -7.41 6.09 -11.82
CA LEU A 166 -6.11 5.71 -11.32
C LEU A 166 -6.16 4.36 -10.62
N ARG A 167 -5.10 3.56 -10.75
CA ARG A 167 -4.95 2.26 -10.08
C ARG A 167 -3.76 2.26 -9.13
N LEU A 168 -3.93 1.65 -7.96
CA LEU A 168 -2.85 1.46 -7.00
C LEU A 168 -1.83 0.49 -7.59
N SER A 169 -0.60 0.96 -7.77
CA SER A 169 0.38 0.29 -8.63
C SER A 169 1.25 -0.76 -7.93
N SER A 170 1.27 -0.82 -6.60
CA SER A 170 2.10 -1.80 -5.88
C SER A 170 1.74 -2.00 -4.41
N HIS A 171 1.88 -1.00 -3.55
CA HIS A 171 1.63 -1.16 -2.10
C HIS A 171 0.78 -0.01 -1.59
N SER A 172 -0.12 -0.31 -0.66
CA SER A 172 -0.82 0.71 0.12
C SER A 172 0.16 1.41 1.04
N TRP A 173 0.21 2.74 0.99
CA TRP A 173 1.02 3.55 1.90
C TRP A 173 0.31 3.85 3.23
N LEU A 174 -0.92 3.34 3.40
CA LEU A 174 -1.79 3.68 4.54
C LEU A 174 -1.43 2.99 5.84
N SER A 175 -0.79 1.84 5.75
CA SER A 175 -0.38 1.08 6.92
C SER A 175 1.08 0.71 6.82
N VAL A 176 1.74 0.70 7.96
CA VAL A 176 3.10 0.16 8.10
C VAL A 176 3.12 -1.37 8.04
N ALA A 177 1.95 -2.02 8.16
CA ALA A 177 1.78 -3.47 8.05
C ALA A 177 0.32 -3.86 7.71
N ASP A 178 0.15 -4.93 6.93
CA ASP A 178 -1.12 -5.60 6.65
C ASP A 178 -1.17 -6.90 7.47
N ALA A 179 -1.82 -6.83 8.65
CA ALA A 179 -1.86 -7.95 9.58
C ALA A 179 -2.61 -9.16 9.01
N ALA A 180 -3.70 -8.93 8.27
CA ALA A 180 -4.49 -10.01 7.67
C ALA A 180 -3.68 -10.75 6.59
N HIS A 181 -2.94 -10.02 5.76
CA HIS A 181 -1.99 -10.60 4.82
C HIS A 181 -0.90 -11.43 5.51
N ILE A 182 -0.27 -10.88 6.55
CA ILE A 182 0.78 -11.58 7.30
C ILE A 182 0.25 -12.87 7.93
N ASP A 183 -0.92 -12.81 8.58
CA ASP A 183 -1.56 -13.96 9.19
C ASP A 183 -1.93 -15.03 8.15
N ALA A 184 -2.46 -14.62 6.98
CA ALA A 184 -2.76 -15.53 5.88
C ALA A 184 -1.51 -16.23 5.34
N VAL A 185 -0.41 -15.48 5.14
CA VAL A 185 0.86 -16.04 4.67
C VAL A 185 1.41 -17.09 5.64
N ARG A 186 1.36 -16.81 6.95
CA ARG A 186 1.85 -17.73 7.98
C ARG A 186 0.93 -18.92 8.22
N ALA A 187 -0.36 -18.81 7.89
CA ALA A 187 -1.32 -19.90 8.03
C ALA A 187 -1.12 -21.01 6.98
N ASP A 188 -0.61 -20.66 5.79
CA ASP A 188 -0.30 -21.63 4.72
C ASP A 188 1.07 -21.34 4.07
N PRO A 189 2.19 -21.55 4.80
CA PRO A 189 3.53 -21.21 4.28
C PRO A 189 3.89 -21.99 3.01
N GLY A 190 3.40 -23.23 2.86
CA GLY A 190 3.70 -24.08 1.71
C GLY A 190 3.13 -23.56 0.39
N GLN A 191 2.01 -22.81 0.44
CA GLN A 191 1.47 -22.10 -0.71
C GLN A 191 2.47 -21.10 -1.28
N TYR A 192 3.25 -20.44 -0.42
CA TYR A 192 4.10 -19.31 -0.78
C TYR A 192 5.55 -19.68 -1.10
N GLY A 193 5.94 -20.94 -0.98
CA GLY A 193 7.24 -21.44 -1.44
C GLY A 193 8.06 -22.16 -0.38
N ASP A 194 9.18 -22.72 -0.83
CA ASP A 194 10.23 -23.29 0.03
C ASP A 194 11.34 -22.27 0.29
N LEU A 195 12.39 -22.67 1.02
CA LEU A 195 13.50 -21.76 1.33
C LEU A 195 14.19 -21.19 0.08
N LEU A 196 14.29 -21.96 -1.01
CA LEU A 196 14.88 -21.48 -2.24
C LEU A 196 14.03 -20.37 -2.84
N HIS A 197 12.71 -20.56 -2.88
CA HIS A 197 11.78 -19.53 -3.38
C HIS A 197 11.88 -18.22 -2.59
N LEU A 198 11.97 -18.29 -1.25
CA LEU A 198 12.15 -17.10 -0.41
C LEU A 198 13.44 -16.35 -0.73
N ALA A 199 14.55 -17.07 -0.96
CA ALA A 199 15.80 -16.45 -1.35
C ALA A 199 15.71 -15.81 -2.75
N LEU A 200 15.07 -16.49 -3.71
CA LEU A 200 14.86 -15.95 -5.06
C LEU A 200 13.97 -14.70 -5.04
N GLU A 201 12.97 -14.63 -4.16
CA GLU A 201 12.17 -13.42 -3.96
C GLU A 201 13.01 -12.24 -3.49
N ALA A 202 13.84 -12.46 -2.47
CA ALA A 202 14.74 -11.45 -1.95
C ALA A 202 15.75 -10.98 -3.01
N ILE A 203 16.24 -11.89 -3.85
CA ILE A 203 17.19 -11.61 -4.96
C ILE A 203 16.50 -10.94 -6.15
N ALA A 204 15.22 -11.18 -6.37
CA ALA A 204 14.49 -10.54 -7.47
C ALA A 204 14.35 -9.02 -7.25
N TYR A 205 14.36 -8.55 -5.99
CA TYR A 205 14.33 -7.12 -5.67
C TYR A 205 15.51 -6.33 -6.28
N PRO A 206 16.79 -6.69 -6.03
CA PRO A 206 17.90 -6.00 -6.67
C PRO A 206 18.01 -6.27 -8.17
N VAL A 207 17.53 -7.42 -8.67
CA VAL A 207 17.42 -7.69 -10.11
C VAL A 207 16.48 -6.69 -10.79
N ASP A 208 15.34 -6.36 -10.18
CA ASP A 208 14.41 -5.34 -10.70
C ASP A 208 15.07 -3.95 -10.77
N GLU A 209 15.84 -3.57 -9.74
CA GLU A 209 16.64 -2.33 -9.77
C GLU A 209 17.70 -2.36 -10.89
N GLY A 210 18.28 -3.54 -11.17
CA GLY A 210 19.19 -3.77 -12.28
C GLY A 210 18.53 -3.56 -13.65
N VAL A 211 17.38 -4.18 -13.87
CA VAL A 211 16.55 -4.00 -15.08
C VAL A 211 16.14 -2.53 -15.25
N GLY A 212 15.87 -1.84 -14.15
CA GLY A 212 15.60 -0.40 -14.12
C GLY A 212 16.82 0.50 -14.40
N GLY A 213 18.01 -0.07 -14.57
CA GLY A 213 19.25 0.66 -14.83
C GLY A 213 19.80 1.39 -13.59
N THR A 214 19.41 0.95 -12.41
CA THR A 214 19.64 1.67 -11.14
C THR A 214 20.54 0.94 -10.16
N ALA A 215 20.62 -0.39 -10.24
CA ALA A 215 21.64 -1.19 -9.59
C ALA A 215 22.65 -1.72 -10.62
N THR A 216 23.90 -1.92 -10.20
CA THR A 216 24.95 -2.53 -11.03
C THR A 216 25.39 -3.89 -10.51
N ARG A 217 25.03 -4.25 -9.27
CA ARG A 217 25.36 -5.54 -8.66
C ARG A 217 24.40 -5.89 -7.54
N ALA A 218 24.26 -7.19 -7.30
CA ALA A 218 23.69 -7.73 -6.09
C ALA A 218 24.72 -8.60 -5.36
N ARG A 219 24.64 -8.64 -4.04
CA ARG A 219 25.39 -9.56 -3.20
C ARG A 219 24.45 -10.34 -2.29
N VAL A 220 24.71 -11.63 -2.18
CA VAL A 220 24.02 -12.55 -1.29
C VAL A 220 25.04 -13.18 -0.35
N VAL A 221 24.74 -13.19 0.94
CA VAL A 221 25.54 -13.84 1.98
C VAL A 221 24.66 -14.87 2.68
N LEU A 222 25.12 -16.13 2.68
CA LEU A 222 24.50 -17.22 3.45
C LEU A 222 25.25 -17.38 4.78
N HIS A 223 24.58 -17.14 5.90
CA HIS A 223 25.20 -17.18 7.22
C HIS A 223 25.08 -18.56 7.87
N ASP A 224 26.03 -18.90 8.74
CA ASP A 224 26.05 -20.17 9.50
C ASP A 224 24.80 -20.39 10.38
N ASP A 225 24.17 -19.31 10.85
CA ASP A 225 22.95 -19.33 11.67
C ASP A 225 21.65 -19.58 10.87
N GLY A 226 21.78 -19.76 9.56
CA GLY A 226 20.71 -19.97 8.60
C GLY A 226 20.08 -18.68 8.05
N SER A 227 20.58 -17.50 8.44
CA SER A 227 20.12 -16.23 7.87
C SER A 227 20.72 -15.96 6.48
N ILE A 228 20.02 -15.14 5.72
CA ILE A 228 20.36 -14.75 4.36
C ILE A 228 20.37 -13.23 4.30
N GLU A 229 21.47 -12.65 3.82
CA GLU A 229 21.59 -11.22 3.55
C GLU A 229 21.61 -11.00 2.04
N VAL A 230 20.74 -10.12 1.55
CA VAL A 230 20.71 -9.68 0.16
C VAL A 230 20.92 -8.18 0.12
N SER A 231 21.88 -7.70 -0.67
CA SER A 231 22.21 -6.28 -0.80
C SER A 231 22.43 -5.85 -2.25
N ASP A 232 22.15 -4.59 -2.52
CA ASP A 232 22.40 -3.93 -3.82
C ASP A 232 23.00 -2.54 -3.66
N ASP A 233 23.47 -2.01 -4.78
CA ASP A 233 23.89 -0.62 -4.96
C ASP A 233 22.85 0.22 -5.73
N GLY A 234 21.57 -0.17 -5.61
CA GLY A 234 20.46 0.47 -6.28
C GLY A 234 20.10 1.84 -5.73
N ARG A 235 18.90 2.34 -6.08
CA ARG A 235 18.41 3.64 -5.57
C ARG A 235 18.07 3.62 -4.09
N GLY A 236 17.88 2.45 -3.49
CA GLY A 236 17.28 2.30 -2.17
C GLY A 236 15.74 2.39 -2.19
N THR A 237 15.08 1.82 -1.18
CA THR A 237 13.63 1.91 -0.97
C THR A 237 13.16 3.35 -0.82
N HIS A 238 12.10 3.69 -1.57
CA HIS A 238 11.52 5.03 -1.57
C HIS A 238 11.02 5.46 -0.17
N VAL A 239 11.40 6.68 0.20
CA VAL A 239 10.96 7.37 1.42
C VAL A 239 10.19 8.61 1.00
N ARG A 240 9.01 8.79 1.58
CA ARG A 240 8.23 10.03 1.53
C ARG A 240 8.33 10.71 2.89
N PHE A 241 8.01 11.98 2.95
CA PHE A 241 7.83 12.69 4.20
C PHE A 241 6.38 13.16 4.25
N ASP A 242 5.74 13.05 5.41
CA ASP A 242 4.42 13.64 5.60
C ASP A 242 4.50 15.16 5.81
N ASP A 243 3.35 15.79 6.02
CA ASP A 243 3.24 17.25 6.14
C ASP A 243 3.93 17.78 7.41
N ASP A 244 4.17 16.91 8.41
CA ASP A 244 4.92 17.19 9.63
C ASP A 244 6.43 16.85 9.49
N GLY A 245 6.87 16.40 8.30
CA GLY A 245 8.25 16.03 8.02
C GLY A 245 8.66 14.66 8.56
N VAL A 246 7.72 13.81 8.94
CA VAL A 246 7.98 12.44 9.42
C VAL A 246 8.22 11.52 8.21
N PRO A 247 9.31 10.72 8.21
CA PRO A 247 9.59 9.81 7.11
C PRO A 247 8.59 8.64 7.07
N MET A 248 7.90 8.51 5.95
CA MET A 248 7.06 7.39 5.56
C MET A 248 7.82 6.52 4.56
N VAL A 249 8.12 5.28 4.93
CA VAL A 249 8.79 4.33 4.04
C VAL A 249 7.75 3.47 3.33
N LYS A 250 7.98 3.15 2.05
CA LYS A 250 7.13 2.21 1.32
C LYS A 250 7.04 0.89 2.09
N PRO A 251 5.87 0.40 2.49
CA PRO A 251 5.76 -0.74 3.41
C PRO A 251 5.98 -2.10 2.72
N ILE A 252 6.98 -2.19 1.85
CA ILE A 252 7.30 -3.36 1.01
C ILE A 252 7.55 -4.64 1.80
N MET A 253 7.97 -4.51 3.05
CA MET A 253 8.29 -5.64 3.93
C MET A 253 7.09 -6.18 4.69
N ALA A 254 5.96 -5.47 4.72
CA ALA A 254 4.87 -5.78 5.63
C ALA A 254 3.47 -5.62 5.03
N THR A 255 3.35 -5.20 3.77
CA THR A 255 2.08 -5.21 3.03
C THR A 255 2.23 -6.01 1.74
N ARG A 256 1.14 -6.57 1.23
CA ARG A 256 1.12 -7.21 -0.09
C ARG A 256 1.63 -6.30 -1.21
N ASP A 257 2.35 -6.89 -2.16
CA ASP A 257 2.73 -6.23 -3.41
C ASP A 257 1.71 -6.60 -4.49
N LEU A 258 0.80 -5.68 -4.81
CA LEU A 258 -0.31 -5.89 -5.76
C LEU A 258 0.17 -6.17 -7.19
N ARG A 259 1.45 -5.94 -7.50
CA ARG A 259 2.04 -6.33 -8.79
C ARG A 259 2.20 -7.84 -8.95
N PHE A 260 2.21 -8.56 -7.83
CA PHE A 260 2.64 -9.96 -7.78
C PHE A 260 1.65 -10.81 -6.96
N PHE A 261 1.29 -10.36 -5.76
CA PHE A 261 0.50 -11.15 -4.82
C PHE A 261 -0.93 -11.36 -5.32
N GLY A 262 -1.26 -12.63 -5.63
CA GLY A 262 -2.57 -13.01 -6.14
C GLY A 262 -2.82 -12.65 -7.60
N ASP A 263 -1.82 -12.13 -8.32
CA ASP A 263 -1.91 -11.82 -9.75
C ASP A 263 -1.60 -13.09 -10.58
N PRO A 264 -2.55 -13.62 -11.38
CA PRO A 264 -2.31 -14.78 -12.24
C PRO A 264 -1.24 -14.55 -13.32
N SER A 265 -0.91 -13.29 -13.60
CA SER A 265 0.11 -12.86 -14.55
C SER A 265 1.44 -12.45 -13.89
N ALA A 266 1.56 -12.65 -12.58
CA ALA A 266 2.78 -12.36 -11.83
C ALA A 266 4.02 -12.97 -12.50
N GLN A 267 5.11 -12.20 -12.51
CA GLN A 267 6.39 -12.65 -13.03
C GLN A 267 6.79 -13.97 -12.37
N LEU A 268 7.25 -14.94 -13.16
CA LEU A 268 7.80 -16.18 -12.63
C LEU A 268 9.26 -15.98 -12.21
N LEU A 269 9.63 -16.58 -11.06
CA LEU A 269 11.01 -16.69 -10.62
C LEU A 269 11.71 -17.88 -11.30
N PRO A 270 13.05 -17.99 -11.19
CA PRO A 270 13.82 -19.07 -11.83
C PRO A 270 13.39 -20.50 -11.44
N ASP A 271 12.70 -20.67 -10.31
CA ASP A 271 12.13 -21.94 -9.88
C ASP A 271 10.76 -22.26 -10.52
N GLY A 272 10.26 -21.37 -11.39
CA GLY A 272 8.99 -21.51 -12.09
C GLY A 272 7.76 -21.12 -11.28
N ARG A 273 7.92 -20.62 -10.06
CA ARG A 273 6.81 -20.16 -9.21
C ARG A 273 6.52 -18.67 -9.41
N PRO A 274 5.26 -18.23 -9.27
CA PRO A 274 4.91 -16.81 -9.37
C PRO A 274 5.50 -16.03 -8.20
N ARG A 275 5.89 -14.78 -8.47
CA ARG A 275 6.25 -13.85 -7.41
C ARG A 275 5.07 -13.51 -6.52
N ASN A 276 5.35 -13.28 -5.25
CA ASN A 276 4.49 -12.77 -4.20
C ASN A 276 5.06 -11.52 -3.52
N GLY A 277 6.38 -11.30 -3.61
CA GLY A 277 7.08 -10.11 -3.11
C GLY A 277 7.66 -10.23 -1.69
N MET A 278 8.36 -9.18 -1.26
CA MET A 278 9.18 -9.16 -0.04
C MET A 278 8.40 -9.38 1.26
N SER A 279 7.12 -9.00 1.32
CA SER A 279 6.32 -9.20 2.53
C SER A 279 6.10 -10.68 2.86
N VAL A 280 6.09 -11.58 1.87
CA VAL A 280 6.08 -13.03 2.11
C VAL A 280 7.37 -13.49 2.77
N VAL A 281 8.52 -13.05 2.23
CA VAL A 281 9.85 -13.39 2.79
C VAL A 281 9.93 -12.98 4.26
N VAL A 282 9.48 -11.76 4.57
CA VAL A 282 9.54 -11.21 5.94
C VAL A 282 8.49 -11.85 6.86
N ALA A 283 7.29 -12.18 6.36
CA ALA A 283 6.25 -12.88 7.12
C ALA A 283 6.68 -14.31 7.50
N LEU A 284 7.37 -15.01 6.60
CA LEU A 284 7.89 -16.37 6.80
C LEU A 284 9.27 -16.41 7.46
N SER A 285 9.79 -15.24 7.90
CA SER A 285 11.02 -15.12 8.66
C SER A 285 10.76 -14.94 10.15
N ALA A 286 11.58 -15.57 10.99
CA ALA A 286 11.58 -15.28 12.43
C ALA A 286 11.95 -13.82 12.69
N TRP A 287 12.87 -13.27 11.89
CA TRP A 287 13.17 -11.85 11.88
C TRP A 287 13.73 -11.39 10.54
N ALA A 288 13.60 -10.10 10.26
CA ALA A 288 14.29 -9.42 9.16
C ALA A 288 14.79 -8.03 9.59
N ILE A 289 15.86 -7.57 8.98
CA ILE A 289 16.43 -6.23 9.13
C ILE A 289 16.50 -5.63 7.73
N HIS A 290 15.74 -4.56 7.53
CA HIS A 290 15.76 -3.78 6.29
C HIS A 290 16.57 -2.51 6.54
N THR A 291 17.71 -2.42 5.88
CA THR A 291 18.59 -1.25 5.91
C THR A 291 18.58 -0.59 4.54
N ASN A 292 18.46 0.74 4.53
CA ASN A 292 18.29 1.51 3.33
C ASN A 292 19.20 2.74 3.35
N HIS A 293 19.87 2.98 2.23
CA HIS A 293 20.75 4.12 2.04
C HIS A 293 20.31 4.95 0.83
N ARG A 294 20.03 6.23 1.07
CA ARG A 294 19.65 7.23 0.06
C ARG A 294 20.28 8.59 0.35
N THR A 295 20.34 9.47 -0.65
CA THR A 295 20.94 10.81 -0.50
C THR A 295 20.12 11.71 0.44
N GLU A 296 18.81 11.49 0.50
CA GLU A 296 17.87 12.16 1.40
C GLU A 296 17.85 11.57 2.83
N GLY A 297 18.57 10.49 3.10
CA GLY A 297 18.67 9.89 4.42
C GLY A 297 18.81 8.37 4.40
N SER A 298 19.51 7.83 5.41
CA SER A 298 19.67 6.39 5.63
C SER A 298 18.92 5.94 6.88
N TRP A 299 18.39 4.73 6.86
CA TRP A 299 17.64 4.17 7.98
C TRP A 299 17.69 2.65 8.03
N THR A 300 17.34 2.09 9.18
CA THR A 300 17.12 0.65 9.36
C THR A 300 15.84 0.38 10.14
N ARG A 301 15.22 -0.77 9.89
CA ARG A 301 14.06 -1.27 10.63
C ARG A 301 14.12 -2.78 10.78
N ARG A 302 13.84 -3.24 12.00
CA ARG A 302 13.66 -4.65 12.32
C ARG A 302 12.19 -5.05 12.16
N TYR A 303 11.99 -6.29 11.72
CA TYR A 303 10.71 -6.97 11.63
C TYR A 303 10.82 -8.30 12.34
N GLU A 304 9.73 -8.75 12.95
CA GLU A 304 9.61 -10.09 13.54
C GLU A 304 8.30 -10.69 13.07
N TYR A 305 8.36 -11.86 12.43
CA TYR A 305 7.20 -12.55 11.89
C TYR A 305 6.32 -11.65 10.99
N GLY A 306 6.93 -10.88 10.08
CA GLY A 306 6.20 -9.94 9.23
C GLY A 306 5.96 -8.55 9.84
N VAL A 307 5.99 -8.42 11.17
CA VAL A 307 5.53 -7.22 11.86
C VAL A 307 6.69 -6.25 12.14
N PRO A 308 6.58 -4.96 11.76
CA PRO A 308 7.61 -3.96 12.05
C PRO A 308 7.77 -3.75 13.56
N ARG A 309 9.03 -3.74 14.02
CA ARG A 309 9.40 -3.52 15.42
C ARG A 309 9.89 -2.09 15.61
N GLY A 310 9.03 -1.25 16.16
CA GLY A 310 9.36 0.14 16.50
C GLY A 310 9.44 1.08 15.29
N PRO A 311 9.83 2.35 15.52
CA PRO A 311 9.99 3.35 14.47
C PRO A 311 11.20 3.05 13.57
N LEU A 312 11.35 3.81 12.48
CA LEU A 312 12.59 3.79 11.69
C LEU A 312 13.75 4.31 12.55
N VAL A 313 14.90 3.63 12.51
CA VAL A 313 16.12 4.10 13.16
C VAL A 313 16.98 4.78 12.12
N SER A 314 17.24 6.07 12.28
CA SER A 314 18.13 6.82 11.38
C SER A 314 19.56 6.28 11.47
N LEU A 315 20.22 6.19 10.31
CA LEU A 315 21.62 5.84 10.18
C LEU A 315 22.43 7.06 9.73
N PRO A 316 23.75 7.09 10.00
CA PRO A 316 24.64 8.07 9.40
C PRO A 316 24.51 8.07 7.87
N ALA A 317 24.75 9.23 7.25
CA ALA A 317 24.80 9.32 5.80
C ALA A 317 25.84 8.34 5.25
N ALA A 318 25.44 7.51 4.29
CA ALA A 318 26.33 6.66 3.55
C ALA A 318 26.87 7.38 2.31
N SER A 319 28.08 7.04 1.89
CA SER A 319 28.65 7.53 0.62
C SER A 319 28.01 6.88 -0.61
N THR A 320 27.19 5.85 -0.42
CA THR A 320 26.54 5.05 -1.47
C THR A 320 25.05 4.91 -1.18
N THR A 321 24.28 4.66 -2.22
CA THR A 321 22.87 4.26 -2.11
C THR A 321 22.74 2.74 -2.18
N GLY A 322 21.58 2.22 -1.78
CA GLY A 322 21.29 0.80 -1.90
C GLY A 322 20.35 0.29 -0.81
N THR A 323 19.90 -0.94 -1.00
CA THR A 323 19.09 -1.67 -0.01
C THR A 323 19.87 -2.87 0.51
N THR A 324 19.68 -3.21 1.78
CA THR A 324 20.12 -4.47 2.36
C THR A 324 18.98 -5.08 3.16
N VAL A 325 18.67 -6.34 2.89
CA VAL A 325 17.70 -7.13 3.63
C VAL A 325 18.42 -8.34 4.21
N HIS A 326 18.57 -8.35 5.53
CA HIS A 326 19.11 -9.48 6.27
C HIS A 326 17.96 -10.17 6.99
N PHE A 327 17.65 -11.40 6.64
CA PHE A 327 16.50 -12.12 7.19
C PHE A 327 16.88 -13.53 7.61
N ARG A 328 16.20 -14.01 8.65
CA ARG A 328 16.31 -15.40 9.10
C ARG A 328 14.97 -16.09 8.86
N PRO A 329 14.87 -16.95 7.83
CA PRO A 329 13.72 -17.82 7.64
C PRO A 329 13.35 -18.51 8.94
N ASP A 330 12.05 -18.64 9.21
CA ASP A 330 11.57 -19.23 10.45
C ASP A 330 12.02 -20.71 10.54
N PRO A 331 12.87 -21.08 11.51
CA PRO A 331 13.40 -22.44 11.60
C PRO A 331 12.33 -23.49 11.97
N GLU A 332 11.14 -23.04 12.41
CA GLU A 332 9.98 -23.93 12.59
C GLU A 332 9.29 -24.26 11.26
N LEU A 333 9.47 -23.42 10.24
CA LEU A 333 8.85 -23.58 8.91
C LEU A 333 9.81 -24.22 7.89
N PHE A 334 11.11 -23.92 7.99
CA PHE A 334 12.13 -24.38 7.05
C PHE A 334 13.22 -25.16 7.79
N ALA A 335 13.44 -26.40 7.39
CA ALA A 335 14.45 -27.29 7.98
C ALA A 335 15.68 -27.46 7.07
N GLU A 336 15.53 -27.14 5.79
CA GLU A 336 16.56 -27.20 4.78
C GLU A 336 17.59 -26.07 4.90
N LYS A 337 18.75 -26.25 4.26
CA LYS A 337 19.77 -25.22 4.12
C LYS A 337 20.05 -24.98 2.64
N LEU A 338 20.24 -23.72 2.27
CA LEU A 338 20.75 -23.37 0.95
C LEU A 338 22.26 -23.63 0.88
N THR A 339 22.71 -24.00 -0.31
CA THR A 339 24.13 -24.06 -0.64
C THR A 339 24.44 -22.97 -1.65
N VAL A 340 25.68 -22.48 -1.63
CA VAL A 340 26.17 -21.48 -2.60
C VAL A 340 25.94 -21.99 -4.03
N ASP A 341 26.35 -23.21 -4.32
CA ASP A 341 26.21 -23.80 -5.67
C ASP A 341 24.76 -23.94 -6.11
N GLY A 342 23.87 -24.37 -5.21
CA GLY A 342 22.45 -24.54 -5.50
C GLY A 342 21.77 -23.20 -5.81
N LEU A 343 22.06 -22.19 -4.98
CA LEU A 343 21.52 -20.84 -5.17
C LEU A 343 22.11 -20.16 -6.41
N ALA A 344 23.42 -20.31 -6.66
CA ALA A 344 24.09 -19.78 -7.84
C ALA A 344 23.48 -20.34 -9.12
N LYS A 345 23.26 -21.66 -9.16
CA LYS A 345 22.59 -22.32 -10.30
C LYS A 345 21.17 -21.79 -10.51
N ALA A 346 20.40 -21.60 -9.45
CA ALA A 346 19.06 -21.02 -9.56
C ALA A 346 19.10 -19.56 -10.08
N CYS A 347 20.08 -18.77 -9.64
CA CYS A 347 20.24 -17.38 -10.06
C CYS A 347 20.63 -17.21 -11.54
N GLU A 348 21.09 -18.26 -12.23
CA GLU A 348 21.31 -18.21 -13.69
C GLU A 348 20.03 -17.82 -14.45
N GLY A 349 18.85 -18.14 -13.91
CA GLY A 349 17.56 -17.73 -14.48
C GLY A 349 17.27 -16.22 -14.42
N PHE A 350 18.04 -15.45 -13.65
CA PHE A 350 17.95 -13.98 -13.64
C PHE A 350 18.88 -13.29 -14.65
N ALA A 351 19.80 -14.03 -15.28
CA ALA A 351 20.79 -13.44 -16.18
C ALA A 351 20.15 -12.90 -17.48
N PRO A 352 20.64 -11.77 -18.05
CA PRO A 352 21.89 -11.07 -17.72
C PRO A 352 21.71 -9.73 -16.95
N SER A 353 20.63 -9.53 -16.18
CA SER A 353 20.26 -8.20 -15.67
C SER A 353 21.37 -7.49 -14.88
N ILE A 354 21.94 -8.14 -13.86
CA ILE A 354 23.10 -7.67 -13.07
C ILE A 354 23.91 -8.88 -12.54
N PRO A 355 25.22 -8.73 -12.26
CA PRO A 355 25.99 -9.74 -11.55
C PRO A 355 25.47 -9.94 -10.12
N ILE A 356 25.35 -11.21 -9.72
CA ILE A 356 24.93 -11.65 -8.38
C ILE A 356 26.10 -12.41 -7.74
N GLU A 357 26.74 -11.82 -6.73
CA GLU A 357 27.82 -12.43 -5.97
C GLU A 357 27.25 -13.21 -4.77
N ILE A 358 27.50 -14.52 -4.67
CA ILE A 358 26.99 -15.35 -3.57
C ILE A 358 28.15 -15.86 -2.72
N THR A 359 28.11 -15.63 -1.42
CA THR A 359 29.17 -15.96 -0.46
C THR A 359 28.61 -16.56 0.82
N THR A 360 29.49 -16.96 1.74
CA THR A 360 29.15 -17.43 3.10
C THR A 360 29.83 -16.56 4.14
N ALA A 361 29.25 -16.46 5.34
CA ALA A 361 29.79 -15.68 6.46
C ALA A 361 29.58 -16.32 7.84
#